data_AF-V8P3E1-F1
#
_entry.id   AF-V8P3E1-F1
#
_cell.length_a   1.000
_cell.length_b   1.000
_cell.length_c   1.000
_cell.angle_alpha   90.00
_cell.angle_beta   90.00
_cell.angle_gamma   90.00
#
_symmetry.space_group_name_H-M   'P 1'
#
loop_
_entity.id
_entity.type
_entity.pdbx_description
1 polymer ?
#
loop_
_entity_poly.entity_id
_entity_poly.type
_entity_poly.pdbx_seq_one_letter_code
_entity_poly.pdbx_strand_id
1 'polypeptide(L)'
;FCCEWEHRIGAPGVEEIKTNPFFEGVDWEHIRERPAAISIEIKSIDDTSNFDDFPESDILKSAVTTGNHPETDYKNKDWVFINYTYKRFEGLTARGAIPSYMKSGK
;
A
#
# COMPACT_ATOMS: atom_id res chain seq x y z
N PHE A 1 -25.90 9.80 -1.76
CA PHE A 1 -24.55 9.22 -1.58
C PHE A 1 -23.89 9.69 -0.28
N CYS A 2 -23.93 10.99 0.06
CA CYS A 2 -23.39 11.47 1.35
C CYS A 2 -24.50 11.55 2.42
N CYS A 3 -24.51 10.58 3.33
CA CYS A 3 -25.44 10.44 4.45
C CYS A 3 -24.81 9.59 5.57
N GLU A 4 -25.56 9.40 6.65
CA GLU A 4 -25.21 8.49 7.76
C GLU A 4 -24.81 7.11 7.26
N TRP A 5 -23.91 6.44 7.98
CA TRP A 5 -23.25 5.24 7.48
C TRP A 5 -24.24 4.11 7.20
N GLU A 6 -25.31 3.97 7.98
CA GLU A 6 -26.34 2.94 7.80
C GLU A 6 -27.12 3.10 6.48
N HIS A 7 -27.22 4.33 5.99
CA HIS A 7 -28.02 4.69 4.80
C HIS A 7 -27.14 5.00 3.58
N ARG A 8 -25.82 4.88 3.72
CA ARG A 8 -24.89 5.13 2.64
C ARG A 8 -24.93 3.96 1.66
N ILE A 9 -24.99 4.27 0.37
CA ILE A 9 -24.89 3.24 -0.67
C ILE A 9 -23.64 2.38 -0.46
N GLY A 10 -23.79 1.07 -0.57
CA GLY A 10 -22.71 0.13 -0.34
C GLY A 10 -22.55 -0.32 1.10
N ALA A 11 -23.35 0.20 2.05
CA ALA A 11 -23.35 -0.28 3.44
C ALA A 11 -23.70 -1.78 3.56
N PRO A 12 -24.69 -2.32 2.82
CA PRO A 12 -24.94 -3.76 2.79
C PRO A 12 -23.94 -4.54 1.91
N GLY A 13 -23.26 -3.86 0.98
CA GLY A 13 -22.28 -4.45 0.08
C GLY A 13 -22.19 -3.77 -1.28
N VAL A 14 -21.16 -4.13 -2.06
CA VAL A 14 -20.83 -3.46 -3.34
C VAL A 14 -21.90 -3.60 -4.42
N GLU A 15 -22.76 -4.62 -4.35
CA GLU A 15 -23.81 -4.85 -5.36
C GLU A 15 -24.81 -3.69 -5.44
N GLU A 16 -25.05 -2.99 -4.33
CA GLU A 16 -25.88 -1.77 -4.33
C GLU A 16 -25.26 -0.66 -5.19
N ILE A 17 -23.93 -0.53 -5.17
CA ILE A 17 -23.19 0.42 -6.02
C ILE A 17 -23.28 -0.02 -7.48
N LYS A 18 -23.04 -1.30 -7.78
CA LYS A 18 -23.04 -1.80 -9.17
C LYS A 18 -24.38 -1.67 -9.88
N THR A 19 -25.48 -1.80 -9.13
CA THR A 19 -26.85 -1.74 -9.63
C THR A 19 -27.46 -0.33 -9.60
N ASN A 20 -26.73 0.66 -9.09
CA ASN A 20 -27.22 2.03 -9.04
C ASN A 20 -27.36 2.63 -10.46
N PRO A 21 -28.46 3.34 -10.76
CA PRO A 21 -28.66 3.96 -12.08
C PRO A 21 -27.54 4.89 -12.55
N PHE A 22 -26.80 5.51 -11.62
CA PHE A 22 -25.65 6.35 -11.98
C PHE A 22 -24.54 5.58 -12.71
N PHE A 23 -24.39 4.28 -12.44
CA PHE A 23 -23.39 3.41 -13.05
C PHE A 23 -23.97 2.50 -14.14
N GLU A 24 -25.14 2.84 -14.70
CA GLU A 24 -25.71 2.11 -15.82
C GLU A 24 -24.74 2.09 -17.01
N GLY A 25 -24.55 0.90 -17.60
CA GLY A 25 -23.61 0.71 -18.72
C GLY A 25 -22.14 0.55 -18.33
N VAL A 26 -21.80 0.60 -17.04
CA VAL A 26 -20.46 0.24 -16.56
C VAL A 26 -20.29 -1.27 -16.65
N ASP A 27 -19.35 -1.72 -17.48
CA ASP A 27 -18.87 -3.09 -17.49
C ASP A 27 -17.88 -3.30 -16.34
N TRP A 28 -18.37 -3.82 -15.22
CA TRP A 28 -17.58 -4.06 -14.02
C TRP A 28 -16.57 -5.21 -14.15
N GLU A 29 -16.81 -6.15 -15.08
CA GLU A 29 -15.95 -7.32 -15.28
C GLU A 29 -14.67 -6.91 -16.03
N HIS A 30 -14.81 -6.08 -17.06
CA HIS A 30 -13.71 -5.66 -17.94
C HIS A 30 -13.27 -4.20 -17.72
N ILE A 31 -13.67 -3.56 -16.61
CA ILE A 31 -13.39 -2.13 -16.36
C ILE A 31 -11.90 -1.78 -16.44
N ARG A 32 -11.01 -2.74 -16.11
CA ARG A 32 -9.54 -2.55 -16.12
C ARG A 32 -8.91 -2.70 -17.51
N GLU A 33 -9.62 -3.29 -18.46
CA GLU A 33 -9.15 -3.50 -19.83
C GLU A 33 -9.43 -2.29 -20.73
N ARG A 34 -10.38 -1.46 -20.31
CA ARG A 34 -10.73 -0.22 -20.99
C ARG A 34 -9.68 0.86 -20.69
N PRO A 35 -9.32 1.70 -21.67
CA PRO A 35 -8.46 2.85 -21.41
C PRO A 35 -9.11 3.78 -20.38
N ALA A 36 -8.30 4.34 -19.48
CA ALA A 36 -8.76 5.35 -18.54
C ALA A 36 -9.28 6.59 -19.29
N ALA A 37 -10.33 7.22 -18.78
CA ALA A 37 -10.92 8.42 -19.39
C ALA A 37 -9.93 9.60 -19.46
N ILE A 38 -8.98 9.64 -18.52
CA ILE A 38 -7.91 10.63 -18.46
C ILE A 38 -6.60 9.88 -18.54
N SER A 39 -5.84 10.12 -19.61
CA SER A 39 -4.47 9.62 -19.76
C SER A 39 -3.51 10.46 -18.94
N ILE A 40 -2.55 9.81 -18.28
CA ILE A 40 -1.44 10.47 -17.57
C ILE A 40 -0.23 10.49 -18.50
N GLU A 41 0.41 11.65 -18.62
CA GLU A 41 1.68 11.78 -19.33
C GLU A 41 2.83 11.46 -18.38
N ILE A 42 3.72 10.56 -18.81
CA ILE A 42 4.92 10.15 -18.05
C ILE A 42 6.13 10.41 -18.95
N LYS A 43 7.04 11.28 -18.49
CA LYS A 43 8.22 11.70 -19.26
C LYS A 43 9.39 10.72 -19.13
N SER A 44 9.54 10.09 -17.97
CA SER A 44 10.62 9.15 -17.64
C SER A 44 10.24 8.23 -16.48
N ILE A 45 11.06 7.22 -16.18
CA ILE A 45 10.83 6.27 -15.08
C ILE A 45 10.90 6.92 -13.68
N ASP A 46 11.61 8.04 -13.58
CA ASP A 46 11.83 8.86 -12.39
C ASP A 46 11.05 10.19 -12.44
N ASP A 47 10.09 10.33 -13.35
CA ASP A 47 9.25 11.53 -13.47
C ASP A 47 8.35 11.72 -12.23
N THR A 48 8.59 12.79 -11.49
CA THR A 48 7.81 13.18 -10.31
C THR A 48 6.81 14.31 -10.58
N SER A 49 6.60 14.72 -11.84
CA SER A 49 5.78 15.91 -12.16
C SER A 49 4.28 15.78 -11.91
N ASN A 50 3.80 14.56 -11.64
CA ASN A 50 2.42 14.28 -11.21
C ASN A 50 2.25 14.32 -9.68
N PHE A 51 3.27 14.76 -8.93
CA PHE A 51 3.24 14.97 -7.49
C PHE A 51 3.41 16.46 -7.16
N ASP A 52 2.92 16.88 -5.99
CA ASP A 52 3.13 18.24 -5.50
C ASP A 52 4.57 18.42 -5.00
N ASP A 53 5.16 19.59 -5.29
CA ASP A 53 6.42 20.01 -4.70
C ASP A 53 6.18 20.53 -3.28
N PHE A 54 6.63 19.77 -2.28
CA PHE A 54 6.64 20.24 -0.90
C PHE A 54 7.99 20.88 -0.58
N PRO A 55 8.03 22.00 0.15
CA PRO A 55 9.28 22.50 0.69
C PRO A 55 9.89 21.43 1.61
N GLU A 56 11.22 21.41 1.71
CA GLU A 56 11.92 20.51 2.63
C GLU A 56 11.39 20.70 4.05
N SER A 57 10.47 19.83 4.47
CA SER A 57 9.99 19.81 5.84
C SER A 57 11.07 19.21 6.74
N ASP A 58 11.19 19.72 7.96
CA ASP A 58 12.12 19.18 8.96
C ASP A 58 11.86 17.70 9.31
N ILE A 59 10.71 17.15 8.88
CA ILE A 59 10.31 15.75 9.04
C ILE A 59 11.09 14.83 8.09
N LEU A 60 11.45 15.32 6.90
CA LEU A 60 12.21 14.57 5.89
C LEU A 60 13.72 14.70 6.07
N LYS A 61 14.18 15.67 6.86
CA LYS A 61 15.55 15.67 7.35
C LYS A 61 15.70 14.39 8.13
N SER A 62 16.46 13.45 7.57
CA SER A 62 16.86 12.27 8.30
C SER A 62 17.35 12.78 9.63
N ALA A 63 16.72 12.35 10.72
CA ALA A 63 17.35 12.41 12.02
C ALA A 63 18.54 11.46 11.90
N VAL A 64 19.59 11.92 11.20
CA VAL A 64 20.95 11.46 11.40
C VAL A 64 21.06 11.61 12.89
N THR A 65 20.99 10.47 13.57
CA THR A 65 21.28 10.43 14.98
C THR A 65 22.74 10.82 15.02
N THR A 66 22.98 12.12 15.16
CA THR A 66 24.27 12.69 15.48
C THR A 66 24.71 11.91 16.69
N GLY A 67 25.75 11.10 16.52
CA GLY A 67 26.22 10.16 17.51
C GLY A 67 26.25 10.81 18.89
N ASN A 68 25.58 10.15 19.85
CA ASN A 68 25.76 10.25 21.30
C ASN A 68 24.64 9.55 22.09
N HIS A 69 23.81 8.69 21.49
CA HIS A 69 22.94 7.81 22.28
C HIS A 69 23.71 6.52 22.63
N PRO A 70 23.80 6.12 23.92
CA PRO A 70 24.49 4.90 24.30
C PRO A 70 23.86 3.71 23.56
N GLU A 71 24.74 2.87 22.99
CA GLU A 71 24.47 1.69 22.15
C GLU A 71 23.41 0.72 22.72
N THR A 72 23.13 0.83 24.02
CA THR A 72 22.16 0.04 24.78
C THR A 72 20.69 0.33 24.46
N ASP A 73 20.36 1.53 23.96
CA ASP A 73 18.95 1.94 23.78
C ASP A 73 18.34 1.50 22.44
N TYR A 74 19.17 1.28 21.42
CA TYR A 74 18.71 0.78 20.12
C TYR A 74 18.31 -0.70 20.19
N LYS A 75 19.12 -1.54 20.87
CA LYS A 75 18.83 -2.96 21.06
C LYS A 75 17.53 -3.22 21.85
N ASN A 76 17.07 -2.24 22.62
CA ASN A 76 15.84 -2.32 23.41
C ASN A 76 14.55 -2.01 22.63
N LYS A 77 14.64 -1.53 21.38
CA LYS A 77 13.47 -1.20 20.55
C LYS A 77 13.35 -2.03 19.28
N ASP A 78 14.37 -2.80 18.91
CA ASP A 78 14.35 -3.65 17.70
C ASP A 78 13.13 -4.58 17.61
N TRP A 79 12.57 -4.98 18.76
CA TRP A 79 11.37 -5.80 18.82
C TRP A 79 10.12 -5.14 18.19
N VAL A 80 10.04 -3.80 18.14
CA VAL A 80 8.89 -3.10 17.51
C VAL A 80 8.89 -3.24 15.99
N PHE A 81 10.02 -3.65 15.40
CA PHE A 81 10.18 -3.89 13.97
C PHE A 81 10.18 -5.38 13.60
N ILE A 82 9.90 -6.27 14.56
CA ILE A 82 9.73 -7.70 14.27
C ILE A 82 8.61 -7.87 13.23
N ASN A 83 8.87 -8.67 12.18
CA ASN A 83 8.00 -8.90 11.04
C ASN A 83 7.71 -7.68 10.14
N TYR A 84 8.45 -6.58 10.30
CA TYR A 84 8.34 -5.42 9.40
C TYR A 84 8.83 -5.74 7.98
N THR A 85 9.89 -6.54 7.86
CA THR A 85 10.49 -6.87 6.56
C THR A 85 9.52 -7.68 5.70
N TYR A 86 9.12 -7.08 4.57
CA TYR A 86 8.35 -7.72 3.52
C TYR A 86 9.17 -7.81 2.24
N LYS A 87 9.14 -8.98 1.60
CA LYS A 87 9.74 -9.21 0.28
C LYS A 87 8.72 -9.87 -0.63
N ARG A 88 8.28 -9.14 -1.67
CA ARG A 88 7.34 -9.67 -2.67
C ARG A 88 8.04 -10.77 -3.49
N PHE A 89 7.34 -11.87 -3.74
CA PHE A 89 7.74 -13.00 -4.61
C PHE A 89 8.80 -13.98 -4.07
N GLU A 90 9.25 -13.85 -2.82
CA GLU A 90 9.89 -14.97 -2.13
C GLU A 90 8.84 -15.66 -1.26
N GLY A 91 8.59 -16.95 -1.50
CA GLY A 91 7.58 -17.79 -0.84
C GLY A 91 7.75 -17.99 0.68
N LEU A 92 8.28 -17.00 1.38
CA LEU A 92 8.63 -16.99 2.80
C LEU A 92 8.01 -15.80 3.55
N THR A 93 7.12 -15.00 2.95
CA THR A 93 6.25 -14.14 3.77
C THR A 93 5.31 -15.06 4.56
N ALA A 94 5.06 -14.78 5.85
CA ALA A 94 4.47 -15.62 6.91
C ALA A 94 3.24 -16.53 6.61
N ARG A 95 2.70 -16.51 5.39
CA ARG A 95 1.62 -17.38 4.89
C ARG A 95 2.01 -18.26 3.69
N GLY A 96 3.27 -18.23 3.25
CA GLY A 96 3.79 -19.13 2.22
C GLY A 96 4.20 -20.49 2.81
N ALA A 97 3.94 -21.57 2.07
CA ALA A 97 4.38 -22.90 2.49
C ALA A 97 5.92 -22.95 2.58
N ILE A 98 6.46 -23.33 3.74
CA ILE A 98 7.89 -23.56 3.91
C ILE A 98 8.34 -24.57 2.83
N PRO A 99 9.30 -24.21 1.96
CA PRO A 99 9.81 -25.12 0.95
C PRO A 99 10.27 -26.44 1.60
N SER A 100 9.87 -27.58 1.02
CA SER A 100 10.11 -28.91 1.60
C SER A 100 11.58 -29.21 1.88
N TYR A 101 12.50 -28.59 1.13
CA TYR A 101 13.95 -28.75 1.32
C TYR A 101 14.45 -28.13 2.64
N MET A 102 13.73 -27.18 3.24
CA MET A 102 14.08 -26.62 4.56
C MET A 102 13.62 -27.49 5.74
N LYS A 103 12.85 -28.57 5.50
CA LYS A 103 12.38 -29.50 6.54
C LYS A 103 13.38 -30.61 6.88
N SER A 104 14.50 -30.69 6.18
CA SER A 104 15.54 -31.70 6.41
C SER A 104 16.81 -31.06 6.95
N GLY A 105 16.78 -30.67 8.22
CA GLY A 105 17.97 -30.44 9.05
C GLY A 105 17.82 -31.30 10.30
N LYS A 106 18.70 -32.29 10.46
CA LYS A 106 18.86 -33.06 11.69
C LYS A 106 19.42 -32.18 12.80
#